data_AF-A0AAU9UE11-F1
#
_entry.id   AF-A0AAU9UE11-F1
#
_cell.length_a   1.000
_cell.length_b   1.000
_cell.length_c   1.000
_cell.angle_alpha   90.00
_cell.angle_beta   90.00
_cell.angle_gamma   90.00
#
_symmetry.space_group_name_H-M   'P 1'
#
loop_
_entity.id
_entity.type
_entity.pdbx_description
1 polymer ?
#
loop_
_entity_poly.entity_id
_entity_poly.type
_entity_poly.pdbx_seq_one_letter_code
_entity_poly.pdbx_strand_id
1 'polypeptide(L)'
;MMKLQSLSLGLFRSDYLMQNPEGNKIKQVEFNTVASSFGAISSNLPAMSRYILRQMGHGDLIKNMPENRALSGLCSGIIEAYDLFGVPSAVVLFVVEEVSYNICDQRFHEFEISETRPDIMIHRKTLNEIYEETTLNDKKQLILEGKPVAVVYYRSGYEPAQYPSSREWDARLRVERSSAIKCPSIHYQLAGTKKVQQALAAPGVLEKFVAGSATERVRDIFTGLYSLDFDESGERAVEMALEDAERFVLKPQREGGGNNLYGADVRDALLRMRRARERAAYVLMERILPPTVAGYVVRPGAAVPPPITDLVSELGIFGVIIGTRDKIYCNRQAGHMLRTKLAEANEGGVAAGLGALDSPYLVDM
;
A
#
# COMPACT_ATOMS: atom_id res chain seq x y z
N MET A 1 -34.75 -13.97 5.87
CA MET A 1 -33.35 -14.05 5.39
C MET A 1 -32.61 -12.80 5.85
N MET A 2 -31.74 -12.91 6.86
CA MET A 2 -30.81 -11.82 7.19
C MET A 2 -29.90 -11.61 5.97
N LYS A 3 -29.89 -10.39 5.41
CA LYS A 3 -28.85 -9.99 4.46
C LYS A 3 -27.51 -10.14 5.20
N LEU A 4 -26.70 -11.12 4.82
CA LEU A 4 -25.31 -11.20 5.25
C LEU A 4 -24.66 -9.88 4.82
N GLN A 5 -24.43 -8.95 5.74
CA GLN A 5 -23.62 -7.78 5.44
C GLN A 5 -22.19 -8.29 5.23
N SER A 6 -21.65 -8.10 4.04
CA SER A 6 -20.31 -8.60 3.71
C SER A 6 -19.27 -7.82 4.51
N LEU A 7 -18.64 -8.50 5.47
CA LEU A 7 -17.44 -8.02 6.15
C LEU A 7 -16.32 -7.85 5.12
N SER A 8 -15.53 -6.79 5.27
CA SER A 8 -14.29 -6.55 4.54
C SER A 8 -13.15 -6.34 5.52
N LEU A 9 -11.99 -6.91 5.21
CA LEU A 9 -10.73 -6.64 5.89
C LEU A 9 -9.91 -5.67 5.02
N GLY A 10 -9.33 -4.65 5.63
CA GLY A 10 -8.37 -3.75 5.02
C GLY A 10 -7.05 -3.82 5.75
N LEU A 11 -6.00 -4.27 5.07
CA LEU A 11 -4.61 -4.19 5.50
C LEU A 11 -3.94 -3.10 4.66
N PHE A 12 -4.00 -1.87 5.16
CA PHE A 12 -3.65 -0.67 4.40
C PHE A 12 -2.30 -0.13 4.80
N ARG A 13 -1.68 0.66 3.91
CA ARG A 13 -0.49 1.45 4.23
C ARG A 13 -0.61 2.85 3.66
N SER A 14 -0.59 3.85 4.52
CA SER A 14 -0.52 5.25 4.08
C SER A 14 0.94 5.67 4.03
N ASP A 15 1.39 6.13 2.87
CA ASP A 15 2.79 6.49 2.64
C ASP A 15 2.94 8.02 2.63
N TYR A 16 4.02 8.52 3.23
CA TYR A 16 4.23 9.93 3.51
C TYR A 16 5.67 10.38 3.24
N LEU A 17 5.81 11.60 2.76
CA LEU A 17 7.07 12.34 2.72
C LEU A 17 6.93 13.60 3.59
N MET A 18 8.05 14.06 4.14
CA MET A 18 8.12 15.35 4.81
C MET A 18 8.26 16.46 3.75
N GLN A 19 7.59 17.59 3.94
CA GLN A 19 7.74 18.79 3.11
C GLN A 19 8.64 19.78 3.85
N ASN A 20 9.90 19.90 3.43
CA ASN A 20 10.89 20.77 4.08
C ASN A 20 10.62 22.28 3.88
N PRO A 21 10.28 22.77 2.67
CA PRO A 21 10.06 24.20 2.45
C PRO A 21 8.95 24.85 3.30
N GLU A 22 8.07 24.04 3.91
CA GLU A 22 6.88 24.48 4.66
C GLU A 22 6.90 24.08 6.13
N GLY A 23 8.08 24.04 6.76
CA GLY A 23 8.19 23.77 8.21
C GLY A 23 7.99 22.30 8.58
N ASN A 24 8.50 21.38 7.74
CA ASN A 24 8.56 19.94 8.01
C ASN A 24 7.18 19.26 8.19
N LYS A 25 6.16 19.73 7.45
CA LYS A 25 4.84 19.09 7.46
C LYS A 25 4.87 17.72 6.78
N ILE A 26 4.10 16.76 7.30
CA ILE A 26 3.94 15.45 6.67
C ILE A 26 2.89 15.52 5.56
N LYS A 27 3.23 15.00 4.38
CA LYS A 27 2.35 14.99 3.21
C LYS A 27 2.22 13.57 2.66
N GLN A 28 0.99 13.18 2.35
CA GLN A 28 0.66 11.84 1.87
C GLN A 28 1.07 11.69 0.41
N VAL A 29 1.90 10.68 0.13
CA VAL A 29 2.29 10.28 -1.23
C VAL A 29 1.14 9.54 -1.90
N GLU A 30 0.61 8.53 -1.20
CA GLU A 30 -0.48 7.66 -1.64
C GLU A 30 -1.06 6.87 -0.46
N PHE A 31 -2.21 6.22 -0.69
CA PHE A 31 -2.84 5.31 0.25
C PHE A 31 -2.99 3.92 -0.38
N ASN A 32 -2.14 2.98 0.03
CA ASN A 32 -2.11 1.62 -0.50
C ASN A 32 -3.22 0.78 0.14
N THR A 33 -4.14 0.27 -0.68
CA THR A 33 -5.28 -0.53 -0.20
C THR A 33 -5.22 -2.00 -0.57
N VAL A 34 -4.30 -2.40 -1.44
CA VAL A 34 -4.12 -3.78 -1.92
C VAL A 34 -2.65 -4.18 -1.84
N ALA A 35 -2.38 -5.43 -1.43
CA ALA A 35 -1.04 -6.01 -1.41
C ALA A 35 0.06 -5.14 -0.74
N SER A 36 -0.32 -4.39 0.31
CA SER A 36 0.57 -3.52 1.10
C SER A 36 1.76 -4.31 1.67
N SER A 37 2.87 -4.33 0.94
CA SER A 37 4.03 -5.17 1.23
C SER A 37 4.96 -4.62 2.32
N PHE A 38 5.93 -5.44 2.72
CA PHE A 38 7.03 -5.13 3.64
C PHE A 38 6.67 -5.03 5.12
N GLY A 39 5.47 -5.43 5.52
CA GLY A 39 5.09 -5.48 6.93
C GLY A 39 5.96 -6.44 7.75
N ALA A 40 6.37 -7.57 7.17
CA ALA A 40 7.17 -8.56 7.88
C ALA A 40 8.65 -8.17 7.95
N ILE A 41 9.24 -7.81 6.80
CA ILE A 41 10.67 -7.47 6.76
C ILE A 41 10.94 -6.23 7.60
N SER A 42 10.09 -5.19 7.50
CA SER A 42 10.26 -3.97 8.31
C SER A 42 10.16 -4.21 9.81
N SER A 43 9.39 -5.20 10.27
CA SER A 43 9.31 -5.58 11.69
C SER A 43 10.62 -6.15 12.23
N ASN A 44 11.45 -6.74 11.36
CA ASN A 44 12.72 -7.36 11.75
C ASN A 44 13.92 -6.38 11.69
N LEU A 45 13.82 -5.29 10.93
CA LEU A 45 14.92 -4.33 10.76
C LEU A 45 15.38 -3.65 12.06
N PRO A 46 14.49 -3.25 13.00
CA PRO A 46 14.93 -2.61 14.24
C PRO A 46 15.90 -3.46 15.06
N ALA A 47 15.81 -4.79 15.01
CA ALA A 47 16.75 -5.67 15.71
C ALA A 47 18.18 -5.54 15.14
N MET A 48 18.29 -5.46 13.81
CA MET A 48 19.57 -5.27 13.12
C MET A 48 20.17 -3.90 13.43
N SER A 49 19.37 -2.83 13.34
CA SER A 49 19.85 -1.47 13.64
C SER A 49 20.28 -1.31 15.11
N ARG A 50 19.54 -1.89 16.06
CA ARG A 50 19.94 -1.92 17.48
C ARG A 50 21.26 -2.66 17.70
N TYR A 51 21.49 -3.76 16.99
CA TYR A 51 22.76 -4.48 17.05
C TYR A 51 23.91 -3.59 16.57
N ILE A 52 23.77 -2.95 15.41
CA ILE A 52 24.78 -2.06 14.83
C ILE A 52 25.11 -0.92 15.80
N LEU A 53 24.10 -0.23 16.34
CA LEU A 53 24.30 0.86 17.30
C LEU A 53 25.09 0.42 18.54
N ARG A 54 24.83 -0.79 19.08
CA ARG A 54 25.61 -1.34 20.20
C ARG A 54 27.05 -1.60 19.83
N GLN A 55 27.31 -2.19 18.66
CA GLN A 55 28.67 -2.46 18.19
C GLN A 55 29.47 -1.17 17.98
N MET A 56 28.79 -0.07 17.65
CA MET A 56 29.40 1.25 17.52
C MET A 56 29.51 2.02 18.85
N GLY A 57 29.13 1.45 19.99
CA GLY A 57 29.17 2.12 21.29
C GLY A 57 28.04 3.14 21.51
N HIS A 58 27.03 3.17 20.64
CA HIS A 58 25.88 4.09 20.66
C HIS A 58 24.59 3.43 21.15
N GLY A 59 24.70 2.55 22.15
CA GLY A 59 23.54 1.84 22.72
C GLY A 59 22.51 2.78 23.37
N ASP A 60 22.94 3.97 23.78
CA ASP A 60 22.12 5.04 24.36
C ASP A 60 21.12 5.64 23.35
N LEU A 61 21.42 5.58 22.05
CA LEU A 61 20.55 6.10 20.98
C LEU A 61 19.34 5.20 20.70
N ILE A 62 19.37 3.93 21.12
CA ILE A 62 18.31 2.95 20.85
C ILE A 62 16.93 3.40 21.36
N LYS A 63 16.90 4.20 22.44
CA LYS A 63 15.66 4.72 23.04
C LYS A 63 14.81 5.57 22.07
N ASN A 64 15.44 6.13 21.03
CA ASN A 64 14.80 6.96 20.01
C ASN A 64 14.33 6.15 18.79
N MET A 65 14.56 4.84 18.77
CA MET A 65 14.04 3.96 17.72
C MET A 65 12.62 3.49 18.11
N PRO A 66 11.60 3.75 17.28
CA PRO A 66 10.25 3.30 17.58
C PRO A 66 10.14 1.79 17.44
N GLU A 67 9.23 1.20 18.21
CA GLU A 67 8.88 -0.19 18.06
C GLU A 67 8.14 -0.43 16.73
N ASN A 68 8.38 -1.57 16.09
CA ASN A 68 7.66 -1.96 14.88
C ASN A 68 7.00 -3.32 15.06
N ARG A 69 5.66 -3.33 15.11
CA ARG A 69 4.83 -4.53 15.24
C ARG A 69 4.01 -4.82 13.98
N ALA A 70 4.46 -4.33 12.82
CA ALA A 70 3.70 -4.46 11.57
C ALA A 70 3.30 -5.90 11.26
N LEU A 71 4.20 -6.88 11.42
CA LEU A 71 3.90 -8.29 11.17
C LEU A 71 2.75 -8.81 12.03
N SER A 72 2.91 -8.77 13.35
CA SER A 72 1.90 -9.29 14.29
C SER A 72 0.61 -8.48 14.24
N GLY A 73 0.69 -7.17 14.01
CA GLY A 73 -0.46 -6.29 13.81
C GLY A 73 -1.29 -6.65 12.57
N LEU A 74 -0.63 -6.91 11.43
CA LEU A 74 -1.30 -7.32 10.20
C LEU A 74 -1.85 -8.76 10.31
N CYS A 75 -1.08 -9.69 10.87
CA CYS A 75 -1.51 -11.08 11.07
C CYS A 75 -2.70 -11.20 12.03
N SER A 76 -2.73 -10.42 13.11
CA SER A 76 -3.90 -10.36 14.01
C SER A 76 -5.16 -9.88 13.28
N GLY A 77 -5.05 -8.99 12.29
CA GLY A 77 -6.18 -8.59 11.44
C GLY A 77 -6.76 -9.75 10.62
N ILE A 78 -5.89 -10.62 10.07
CA ILE A 78 -6.31 -11.83 9.33
C ILE A 78 -6.98 -12.82 10.27
N ILE A 79 -6.41 -13.04 11.46
CA ILE A 79 -6.96 -13.94 12.49
C ILE A 79 -8.33 -13.45 12.97
N GLU A 80 -8.47 -12.16 13.29
CA GLU A 80 -9.75 -11.58 13.72
C GLU A 80 -10.82 -11.69 12.62
N ALA A 81 -10.44 -11.49 11.35
CA ALA A 81 -11.36 -11.69 10.23
C ALA A 81 -11.77 -13.16 10.10
N TYR A 82 -10.84 -14.11 10.26
CA TYR A 82 -11.14 -15.54 10.28
C TYR A 82 -12.13 -15.90 11.40
N ASP A 83 -11.92 -15.38 12.61
CA ASP A 83 -12.79 -15.64 13.75
C ASP A 83 -14.19 -15.04 13.55
N LEU A 84 -14.27 -13.84 12.96
CA LEU A 84 -15.54 -13.21 12.59
C LEU A 84 -16.29 -13.96 11.48
N PHE A 85 -15.59 -14.70 10.62
CA PHE A 85 -16.23 -15.59 9.64
C PHE A 85 -16.95 -16.77 10.33
N GLY A 86 -16.40 -17.25 11.45
CA GLY A 86 -17.13 -18.14 12.39
C GLY A 86 -17.33 -19.58 11.92
N VAL A 87 -16.54 -20.07 10.97
CA VAL A 87 -16.58 -21.47 10.50
C VAL A 87 -15.25 -22.16 10.85
N PRO A 88 -15.20 -23.02 11.89
CA PRO A 88 -13.95 -23.60 12.39
C PRO A 88 -13.17 -24.47 11.39
N SER A 89 -13.84 -25.05 10.38
CA SER A 89 -13.19 -25.86 9.34
C SER A 89 -12.71 -25.04 8.13
N ALA A 90 -12.93 -23.73 8.15
CA ALA A 90 -12.57 -22.87 7.04
C ALA A 90 -11.05 -22.67 6.95
N VAL A 91 -10.60 -22.23 5.78
CA VAL A 91 -9.19 -21.95 5.49
C VAL A 91 -8.97 -20.49 5.11
N VAL A 92 -7.72 -20.04 5.17
CA VAL A 92 -7.29 -18.74 4.66
C VAL A 92 -6.58 -18.96 3.32
N LEU A 93 -6.86 -18.10 2.35
CA LEU A 93 -6.31 -18.17 1.00
C LEU A 93 -5.47 -16.93 0.70
N PHE A 94 -4.17 -17.13 0.49
CA PHE A 94 -3.26 -16.08 0.03
C PHE A 94 -3.21 -16.13 -1.50
N VAL A 95 -3.64 -15.05 -2.15
CA VAL A 95 -3.54 -14.88 -3.60
C VAL A 95 -2.17 -14.33 -3.95
N VAL A 96 -1.37 -15.09 -4.69
CA VAL A 96 0.06 -14.82 -4.91
C VAL A 96 0.41 -14.81 -6.39
N GLU A 97 1.56 -14.24 -6.74
CA GLU A 97 2.14 -14.34 -8.07
C GLU A 97 2.71 -15.75 -8.33
N GLU A 98 2.84 -16.15 -9.60
CA GLU A 98 3.53 -17.41 -9.97
C GLU A 98 4.97 -17.43 -9.46
N VAL A 99 5.68 -16.30 -9.64
CA VAL A 99 7.03 -16.09 -9.14
C VAL A 99 7.04 -14.82 -8.29
N SER A 100 7.14 -14.99 -6.98
CA SER A 100 7.17 -13.87 -6.02
C SER A 100 8.60 -13.51 -5.66
N TYR A 101 9.07 -12.34 -6.10
CA TYR A 101 10.36 -11.76 -5.68
C TYR A 101 10.43 -11.47 -4.17
N ASN A 102 9.29 -11.17 -3.55
CA ASN A 102 9.20 -10.83 -2.12
C ASN A 102 8.55 -11.94 -1.30
N ILE A 103 8.82 -13.21 -1.64
CA ILE A 103 8.17 -14.36 -1.01
C ILE A 103 8.41 -14.42 0.51
N CYS A 104 9.60 -14.00 0.97
CA CYS A 104 9.94 -14.01 2.39
C CYS A 104 9.00 -13.12 3.21
N ASP A 105 8.68 -11.92 2.72
CA ASP A 105 7.74 -11.02 3.41
C ASP A 105 6.34 -11.65 3.52
N GLN A 106 5.92 -12.42 2.50
CA GLN A 106 4.65 -13.14 2.53
C GLN A 106 4.68 -14.31 3.51
N ARG A 107 5.74 -15.14 3.46
CA ARG A 107 5.89 -16.35 4.28
C ARG A 107 5.95 -16.06 5.77
N PHE A 108 6.56 -14.95 6.18
CA PHE A 108 6.55 -14.56 7.58
C PHE A 108 5.15 -14.30 8.14
N HIS A 109 4.18 -13.88 7.31
CA HIS A 109 2.79 -13.79 7.77
C HIS A 109 2.21 -15.18 8.07
N GLU A 110 2.51 -16.17 7.24
CA GLU A 110 2.07 -17.55 7.45
C GLU A 110 2.67 -18.12 8.72
N PHE A 111 3.96 -17.89 8.96
CA PHE A 111 4.64 -18.37 10.16
C PHE A 111 4.04 -17.75 11.42
N GLU A 112 3.91 -16.42 11.47
CA GLU A 112 3.31 -15.69 12.60
C GLU A 112 1.88 -16.17 12.89
N ILE A 113 1.05 -16.35 11.85
CA ILE A 113 -0.31 -16.86 12.01
C ILE A 113 -0.28 -18.31 12.51
N SER A 114 0.58 -19.17 11.97
CA SER A 114 0.66 -20.57 12.37
C SER A 114 1.15 -20.75 13.81
N GLU A 115 2.04 -19.88 14.29
CA GLU A 115 2.50 -19.88 15.69
C GLU A 115 1.40 -19.41 16.65
N THR A 116 0.61 -18.42 16.25
CA THR A 116 -0.45 -17.84 17.09
C THR A 116 -1.75 -18.66 17.04
N ARG A 117 -2.06 -19.24 15.88
CA ARG A 117 -3.31 -19.95 15.53
C ARG A 117 -3.01 -21.16 14.66
N PRO A 118 -2.44 -22.23 15.23
CA PRO A 118 -2.06 -23.44 14.50
C PRO A 118 -3.25 -24.20 13.89
N ASP A 119 -4.47 -23.88 14.31
CA ASP A 119 -5.72 -24.39 13.72
C ASP A 119 -6.04 -23.78 12.34
N ILE A 120 -5.52 -22.59 12.03
CA ILE A 120 -5.77 -21.91 10.76
C ILE A 120 -4.84 -22.47 9.68
N MET A 121 -5.43 -23.13 8.69
CA MET A 121 -4.70 -23.58 7.51
C MET A 121 -4.68 -22.49 6.44
N ILE A 122 -3.49 -22.17 5.94
CA ILE A 122 -3.26 -21.20 4.87
C ILE A 122 -2.88 -21.92 3.58
N HIS A 123 -3.60 -21.62 2.50
CA HIS A 123 -3.24 -22.05 1.15
C HIS A 123 -2.72 -20.85 0.35
N ARG A 124 -1.69 -21.08 -0.46
CA ARG A 124 -1.16 -20.09 -1.42
C ARG A 124 -1.57 -20.52 -2.81
N LYS A 125 -2.26 -19.64 -3.54
CA LYS A 125 -2.73 -19.93 -4.90
C LYS A 125 -2.61 -18.70 -5.78
N THR A 126 -2.25 -18.91 -7.03
CA THR A 126 -2.35 -17.92 -8.10
C THR A 126 -3.81 -17.73 -8.49
N LEU A 127 -4.13 -16.65 -9.23
CA LEU A 127 -5.49 -16.44 -9.74
C LEU A 127 -5.95 -17.56 -10.69
N ASN A 128 -5.05 -18.13 -11.50
CA ASN A 128 -5.37 -19.28 -12.35
C ASN A 128 -5.67 -20.54 -11.53
N GLU A 129 -4.88 -20.86 -10.50
CA GLU A 129 -5.18 -22.00 -9.63
C GLU A 129 -6.51 -21.78 -8.87
N ILE A 130 -6.82 -20.55 -8.45
CA ILE A 130 -8.13 -20.23 -7.86
C ILE A 130 -9.25 -20.49 -8.88
N TYR A 131 -9.05 -20.13 -10.15
CA TYR A 131 -10.01 -20.42 -11.21
C TYR A 131 -10.27 -21.93 -11.34
N GLU A 132 -9.21 -22.75 -11.29
CA GLU A 132 -9.26 -24.20 -11.51
C GLU A 132 -9.75 -24.99 -10.29
N GLU A 133 -9.36 -24.59 -9.07
CA GLU A 133 -9.51 -25.41 -7.87
C GLU A 133 -10.64 -24.97 -6.94
N THR A 134 -11.21 -23.78 -7.16
CA THR A 134 -12.28 -23.28 -6.31
C THR A 134 -13.66 -23.31 -6.97
N THR A 135 -14.70 -23.48 -6.16
CA THR A 135 -16.10 -23.38 -6.62
C THR A 135 -16.92 -22.52 -5.66
N LEU A 136 -18.08 -22.04 -6.12
CA LEU A 136 -19.08 -21.44 -5.23
C LEU A 136 -20.18 -22.47 -4.99
N ASN A 137 -20.46 -22.77 -3.72
CA ASN A 137 -21.61 -23.60 -3.38
C ASN A 137 -22.92 -22.78 -3.34
N ASP A 138 -24.05 -23.45 -3.11
CA ASP A 138 -25.39 -22.82 -3.05
C ASP A 138 -25.52 -21.76 -1.96
N LYS A 139 -24.67 -21.82 -0.92
CA LYS A 139 -24.59 -20.83 0.16
C LYS A 139 -23.66 -19.66 -0.16
N LYS A 140 -23.15 -19.59 -1.38
CA LYS A 140 -22.13 -18.62 -1.85
C LYS A 140 -20.80 -18.70 -1.11
N GLN A 141 -20.49 -19.82 -0.46
CA GLN A 141 -19.17 -20.02 0.12
C GLN A 141 -18.21 -20.39 -1.01
N LEU A 142 -17.02 -19.77 -0.99
CA LEU A 142 -15.91 -20.21 -1.82
C LEU A 142 -15.36 -21.50 -1.21
N ILE A 143 -15.30 -22.57 -1.99
CA ILE A 143 -14.84 -23.88 -1.54
C ILE A 143 -13.49 -24.19 -2.19
N LEU A 144 -12.51 -24.58 -1.38
CA LEU A 144 -11.21 -25.10 -1.80
C LEU A 144 -11.00 -26.44 -1.08
N GLU A 145 -10.69 -27.52 -1.82
CA GLU A 145 -10.48 -28.87 -1.26
C GLU A 145 -11.60 -29.33 -0.28
N GLY A 146 -12.86 -29.02 -0.63
CA GLY A 146 -14.04 -29.36 0.19
C GLY A 146 -14.23 -28.48 1.44
N LYS A 147 -13.36 -27.52 1.70
CA LYS A 147 -13.42 -26.61 2.85
C LYS A 147 -13.85 -25.20 2.44
N PRO A 148 -14.68 -24.50 3.23
CA PRO A 148 -14.96 -23.08 3.00
C PRO A 148 -13.70 -22.22 3.14
N VAL A 149 -13.58 -21.17 2.34
CA VAL A 149 -12.55 -20.13 2.50
C VAL A 149 -13.14 -19.00 3.35
N ALA A 150 -12.50 -18.70 4.48
CA ALA A 150 -12.91 -17.63 5.39
C ALA A 150 -12.38 -16.27 4.95
N VAL A 151 -11.08 -16.19 4.62
CA VAL A 151 -10.39 -14.95 4.24
C VAL A 151 -9.63 -15.17 2.95
N VAL A 152 -9.77 -14.23 2.01
CA VAL A 152 -8.92 -14.16 0.81
C VAL A 152 -8.03 -12.93 0.92
N TYR A 153 -6.72 -13.16 1.11
CA TYR A 153 -5.71 -12.12 1.25
C TYR A 153 -4.92 -11.95 -0.04
N TYR A 154 -5.06 -10.78 -0.68
CA TYR A 154 -4.41 -10.47 -1.94
C TYR A 154 -2.98 -9.97 -1.72
N ARG A 155 -2.01 -10.76 -2.21
CA ARG A 155 -0.62 -10.34 -2.48
C ARG A 155 -0.33 -10.19 -3.98
N SER A 156 -1.34 -10.42 -4.82
CA SER A 156 -1.37 -10.24 -6.28
C SER A 156 -2.75 -9.67 -6.69
N GLY A 157 -2.96 -9.35 -7.96
CA GLY A 157 -4.20 -8.81 -8.52
C GLY A 157 -4.32 -7.28 -8.47
N TYR A 158 -3.20 -6.57 -8.45
CA TYR A 158 -3.14 -5.09 -8.43
C TYR A 158 -2.60 -4.46 -9.71
N GLU A 159 -2.06 -5.25 -10.64
CA GLU A 159 -1.60 -4.78 -11.94
C GLU A 159 -2.16 -5.63 -13.10
N PRO A 160 -2.27 -5.08 -14.33
CA PRO A 160 -2.83 -5.82 -15.47
C PRO A 160 -2.06 -7.09 -15.84
N ALA A 161 -0.73 -7.12 -15.66
CA ALA A 161 0.10 -8.26 -16.00
C ALA A 161 -0.24 -9.52 -15.18
N GLN A 162 -0.88 -9.35 -14.03
CA GLN A 162 -1.37 -10.44 -13.17
C GLN A 162 -2.72 -11.02 -13.65
N TYR A 163 -3.26 -10.51 -14.76
CA TYR A 163 -4.48 -10.98 -15.42
C TYR A 163 -4.22 -11.30 -16.91
N PRO A 164 -3.37 -12.29 -17.23
CA PRO A 164 -2.99 -12.60 -18.60
C PRO A 164 -4.16 -13.13 -19.45
N SER A 165 -5.24 -13.63 -18.83
CA SER A 165 -6.40 -14.19 -19.51
C SER A 165 -7.73 -13.83 -18.81
N SER A 166 -8.85 -14.30 -19.36
CA SER A 166 -10.16 -14.15 -18.71
C SER A 166 -10.29 -14.99 -17.44
N ARG A 167 -9.48 -16.04 -17.26
CA ARG A 167 -9.55 -16.95 -16.11
C ARG A 167 -9.27 -16.23 -14.80
N GLU A 168 -8.28 -15.34 -14.79
CA GLU A 168 -7.93 -14.57 -13.59
C GLU A 168 -9.03 -13.57 -13.22
N TRP A 169 -9.68 -12.98 -14.23
CA TRP A 169 -10.85 -12.13 -14.05
C TRP A 169 -12.05 -12.91 -13.51
N ASP A 170 -12.31 -14.11 -14.03
CA ASP A 170 -13.37 -14.99 -13.57
C ASP A 170 -13.13 -15.48 -12.14
N ALA A 171 -11.88 -15.83 -11.78
CA ALA A 171 -11.49 -16.13 -10.42
C ALA A 171 -11.71 -14.95 -9.49
N ARG A 172 -11.27 -13.74 -9.89
CA ARG A 172 -11.48 -12.53 -9.09
C ARG A 172 -12.97 -12.26 -8.86
N LEU A 173 -13.79 -12.35 -9.90
CA LEU A 173 -15.24 -12.19 -9.80
C LEU A 173 -15.87 -13.26 -8.89
N ARG A 174 -15.44 -14.52 -9.00
CA ARG A 174 -15.90 -15.63 -8.15
C ARG A 174 -15.62 -15.35 -6.67
N VAL A 175 -14.40 -14.91 -6.35
CA VAL A 175 -14.01 -14.54 -4.98
C VAL A 175 -14.87 -13.40 -4.47
N GLU A 176 -15.03 -12.31 -5.24
CA GLU A 176 -15.82 -11.15 -4.82
C GLU A 176 -17.30 -11.50 -4.58
N ARG A 177 -17.87 -12.41 -5.37
CA ARG A 177 -19.24 -12.92 -5.21
C ARG A 177 -19.40 -13.89 -4.03
N SER A 178 -18.31 -14.37 -3.45
CA SER A 178 -18.33 -15.32 -2.33
C SER A 178 -18.60 -14.64 -0.99
N SER A 179 -18.96 -15.45 0.01
CA SER A 179 -19.08 -15.04 1.41
C SER A 179 -17.74 -14.86 2.11
N ALA A 180 -16.61 -15.25 1.51
CA ALA A 180 -15.29 -15.05 2.11
C ALA A 180 -15.06 -13.54 2.37
N ILE A 181 -14.31 -13.23 3.41
CA ILE A 181 -13.89 -11.87 3.73
C ILE A 181 -12.68 -11.54 2.86
N LYS A 182 -12.82 -10.54 2.00
CA LYS A 182 -11.75 -10.14 1.09
C LYS A 182 -10.83 -9.12 1.78
N CYS A 183 -9.54 -9.27 1.54
CA CYS A 183 -8.49 -8.36 1.98
C CYS A 183 -7.59 -7.95 0.80
N PRO A 184 -7.89 -6.84 0.12
CA PRO A 184 -9.10 -6.02 0.23
C PRO A 184 -10.26 -6.56 -0.61
N SER A 185 -11.48 -6.08 -0.35
CA SER A 185 -12.58 -6.18 -1.32
C SER A 185 -12.34 -5.28 -2.53
N ILE A 186 -13.04 -5.52 -3.64
CA ILE A 186 -12.90 -4.68 -4.85
C ILE A 186 -13.19 -3.19 -4.59
N HIS A 187 -14.11 -2.87 -3.68
CA HIS A 187 -14.41 -1.48 -3.31
C HIS A 187 -13.22 -0.81 -2.60
N TYR A 188 -12.57 -1.53 -1.69
CA TYR A 188 -11.37 -1.03 -1.01
C TYR A 188 -10.19 -0.89 -1.99
N GLN A 189 -10.04 -1.81 -2.94
CA GLN A 189 -9.02 -1.67 -3.99
C GLN A 189 -9.28 -0.42 -4.84
N LEU A 190 -10.52 -0.19 -5.28
CA LEU A 190 -10.88 1.02 -6.04
C LEU A 190 -10.68 2.31 -5.23
N ALA A 191 -10.93 2.27 -3.92
CA ALA A 191 -10.71 3.41 -3.03
C ALA A 191 -9.23 3.82 -2.90
N GLY A 192 -8.29 2.91 -3.20
CA GLY A 192 -6.86 3.20 -3.23
C GLY A 192 -6.36 3.86 -4.52
N THR A 193 -7.21 4.01 -5.53
CA THR A 193 -6.79 4.62 -6.79
C THR A 193 -6.39 6.08 -6.62
N LYS A 194 -5.42 6.51 -7.41
CA LYS A 194 -4.92 7.91 -7.42
C LYS A 194 -6.04 8.90 -7.76
N LYS A 195 -7.01 8.50 -8.59
CA LYS A 195 -8.21 9.29 -8.89
C LYS A 195 -9.09 9.50 -7.65
N VAL A 196 -9.28 8.49 -6.81
CA VAL A 196 -10.04 8.65 -5.55
C VAL A 196 -9.29 9.55 -4.58
N GLN A 197 -7.97 9.38 -4.44
CA GLN A 197 -7.14 10.29 -3.63
C GLN A 197 -7.29 11.75 -4.09
N GLN A 198 -7.22 12.00 -5.40
CA GLN A 198 -7.43 13.33 -5.99
C GLN A 198 -8.84 13.86 -5.76
N ALA A 199 -9.87 13.04 -5.93
CA ALA A 199 -11.24 13.44 -5.71
C ALA A 199 -11.53 13.79 -4.24
N LEU A 200 -10.93 13.06 -3.28
CA LEU A 200 -11.05 13.34 -1.85
C LEU A 200 -10.42 14.68 -1.44
N ALA A 201 -9.42 15.15 -2.18
CA ALA A 201 -8.78 16.45 -1.94
C ALA A 201 -9.60 17.65 -2.45
N ALA A 202 -10.66 17.42 -3.25
CA ALA A 202 -11.51 18.49 -3.73
C ALA A 202 -12.36 19.10 -2.58
N PRO A 203 -12.59 20.43 -2.59
CA PRO A 203 -13.36 21.10 -1.55
C PRO A 203 -14.74 20.46 -1.32
N GLY A 204 -15.10 20.21 -0.07
CA GLY A 204 -16.41 19.68 0.32
C GLY A 204 -16.61 18.18 0.05
N VAL A 205 -15.64 17.46 -0.54
CA VAL A 205 -15.77 16.03 -0.81
C VAL A 205 -15.42 15.20 0.42
N LEU A 206 -14.33 15.53 1.12
CA LEU A 206 -13.87 14.80 2.30
C LEU A 206 -14.91 14.76 3.42
N GLU A 207 -15.63 15.87 3.61
CA GLU A 207 -16.70 16.07 4.60
C GLU A 207 -17.87 15.09 4.43
N LYS A 208 -18.03 14.51 3.24
CA LYS A 208 -19.05 13.48 2.97
C LYS A 208 -18.70 12.13 3.59
N PHE A 209 -17.43 11.90 3.92
CA PHE A 209 -16.90 10.62 4.38
C PHE A 209 -16.27 10.68 5.77
N VAL A 210 -15.75 11.84 6.17
CA VAL A 210 -15.07 12.06 7.44
C VAL A 210 -15.72 13.22 8.17
N ALA A 211 -16.06 13.01 9.44
CA ALA A 211 -16.67 14.02 10.30
C ALA A 211 -15.76 14.43 11.47
N GLY A 212 -15.97 15.65 11.97
CA GLY A 212 -15.32 16.17 13.18
C GLY A 212 -13.86 16.53 12.99
N SER A 213 -13.07 16.45 14.06
CA SER A 213 -11.67 16.90 14.07
C SER A 213 -10.74 16.08 13.17
N ALA A 214 -11.18 14.90 12.71
CA ALA A 214 -10.41 14.07 11.78
C ALA A 214 -10.34 14.68 10.37
N THR A 215 -11.36 15.43 9.95
CA THR A 215 -11.43 16.01 8.60
C THR A 215 -10.27 16.98 8.35
N GLU A 216 -10.00 17.88 9.30
CA GLU A 216 -8.87 18.82 9.18
C GLU A 216 -7.52 18.11 9.18
N ARG A 217 -7.33 17.08 10.02
CA ARG A 217 -6.08 16.31 10.06
C ARG A 217 -5.82 15.56 8.76
N VAL A 218 -6.86 14.97 8.16
CA VAL A 218 -6.76 14.29 6.87
C VAL A 218 -6.55 15.29 5.74
N ARG A 219 -7.14 16.48 5.82
CA ARG A 219 -6.91 17.53 4.82
C ARG A 219 -5.48 18.07 4.86
N ASP A 220 -4.91 18.27 6.06
CA ASP A 220 -3.56 18.85 6.21
C ASP A 220 -2.46 17.96 5.61
N ILE A 221 -2.67 16.64 5.52
CA ILE A 221 -1.72 15.72 4.88
C ILE A 221 -1.80 15.72 3.35
N PHE A 222 -2.83 16.33 2.73
CA PHE A 222 -2.90 16.40 1.26
C PHE A 222 -1.93 17.43 0.69
N THR A 223 -1.43 17.15 -0.51
CA THR A 223 -0.74 18.11 -1.37
C THR A 223 -1.71 18.70 -2.39
N GLY A 224 -1.24 19.58 -3.29
CA GLY A 224 -2.00 19.92 -4.48
C GLY A 224 -2.30 18.68 -5.33
N LEU A 225 -3.57 18.31 -5.46
CA LEU A 225 -4.05 17.17 -6.24
C LEU A 225 -5.08 17.64 -7.27
N TYR A 226 -4.75 17.47 -8.54
CA TYR A 226 -5.50 18.06 -9.64
C TYR A 226 -5.98 17.01 -10.63
N SER A 227 -7.26 17.13 -11.02
CA SER A 227 -7.83 16.36 -12.14
C SER A 227 -7.29 16.89 -13.47
N LEU A 228 -7.23 16.03 -14.48
CA LEU A 228 -6.92 16.37 -15.88
C LEU A 228 -8.13 16.15 -16.80
N ASP A 229 -9.35 16.13 -16.24
CA ASP A 229 -10.57 15.95 -16.99
C ASP A 229 -10.81 17.12 -17.98
N PHE A 230 -11.76 16.95 -18.90
CA PHE A 230 -12.07 17.95 -19.93
C PHE A 230 -13.04 19.01 -19.40
N ASP A 231 -12.58 19.75 -18.38
CA ASP A 231 -13.28 20.87 -17.74
C ASP A 231 -12.30 22.01 -17.43
N GLU A 232 -12.83 23.12 -16.89
CA GLU A 232 -12.03 24.31 -16.55
C GLU A 232 -10.94 24.03 -15.50
N SER A 233 -11.17 23.09 -14.57
CA SER A 233 -10.16 22.73 -13.58
C SER A 233 -9.02 21.95 -14.23
N GLY A 234 -9.36 21.02 -15.13
CA GLY A 234 -8.38 20.23 -15.87
C GLY A 234 -7.54 21.06 -16.83
N GLU A 235 -8.13 22.01 -17.56
CA GLU A 235 -7.36 22.92 -18.42
C GLU A 235 -6.37 23.77 -17.61
N ARG A 236 -6.80 24.33 -16.47
CA ARG A 236 -5.91 25.07 -15.57
C ARG A 236 -4.78 24.21 -15.02
N ALA A 237 -5.06 22.96 -14.65
CA ALA A 237 -4.03 22.03 -14.18
C ALA A 237 -3.00 21.71 -15.28
N VAL A 238 -3.45 21.53 -16.53
CA VAL A 238 -2.57 21.33 -17.69
C VAL A 238 -1.69 22.57 -17.92
N GLU A 239 -2.27 23.76 -17.93
CA GLU A 239 -1.51 25.02 -18.13
C GLU A 239 -0.47 25.21 -17.03
N MET A 240 -0.87 25.04 -15.77
CA MET A 240 0.01 25.15 -14.61
C MET A 240 1.20 24.17 -14.67
N ALA A 241 0.96 22.93 -15.08
CA ALA A 241 2.02 21.93 -15.21
C ALA A 241 2.92 22.15 -16.44
N LEU A 242 2.40 22.76 -17.51
CA LEU A 242 3.21 23.11 -18.68
C LEU A 242 4.12 24.31 -18.43
N GLU A 243 3.72 25.22 -17.54
CA GLU A 243 4.53 26.35 -17.09
C GLU A 243 5.68 25.92 -16.18
N ASP A 244 5.43 24.98 -15.25
CA ASP A 244 6.41 24.54 -14.25
C ASP A 244 6.29 23.03 -13.97
N ALA A 245 6.78 22.21 -14.91
CA ALA A 245 6.65 20.76 -14.86
C ALA A 245 7.42 20.10 -13.70
N GLU A 246 8.52 20.71 -13.25
CA GLU A 246 9.36 20.21 -12.16
C GLU A 246 8.63 20.21 -10.80
N ARG A 247 7.63 21.09 -10.65
CA ARG A 247 6.78 21.18 -9.45
C ARG A 247 5.80 20.03 -9.32
N PHE A 248 5.61 19.21 -10.37
CA PHE A 248 4.57 18.20 -10.39
C PHE A 248 5.10 16.79 -10.67
N VAL A 249 4.28 15.83 -10.25
CA VAL A 249 4.38 14.41 -10.60
C VAL A 249 3.07 14.03 -11.27
N LEU A 250 3.17 13.37 -12.42
CA LEU A 250 2.02 12.89 -13.16
C LEU A 250 1.86 11.38 -12.91
N LYS A 251 0.72 10.98 -12.34
CA LYS A 251 0.49 9.61 -11.86
C LYS A 251 -0.64 8.93 -12.64
N PRO A 252 -0.39 7.77 -13.29
CA PRO A 252 -1.47 6.95 -13.86
C PRO A 252 -2.21 6.17 -12.77
N GLN A 253 -3.35 5.55 -13.12
CA GLN A 253 -4.05 4.60 -12.24
C GLN A 253 -3.35 3.23 -12.21
N ARG A 254 -2.14 3.19 -11.65
CA ARG A 254 -1.33 1.98 -11.45
C ARG A 254 -0.78 1.94 -10.03
N GLU A 255 -0.50 0.73 -9.56
CA GLU A 255 0.10 0.42 -8.27
C GLU A 255 1.45 -0.31 -8.49
N GLY A 256 2.28 -0.43 -7.46
CA GLY A 256 3.53 -1.21 -7.53
C GLY A 256 4.81 -0.42 -7.84
N GLY A 257 4.72 0.90 -8.02
CA GLY A 257 5.85 1.80 -8.30
C GLY A 257 6.33 1.76 -9.76
N GLY A 258 7.16 2.72 -10.17
CA GLY A 258 7.76 2.75 -11.52
C GLY A 258 6.85 3.27 -12.64
N ASN A 259 5.69 3.84 -12.31
CA ASN A 259 4.68 4.26 -13.29
C ASN A 259 4.54 5.79 -13.41
N ASN A 260 5.15 6.58 -12.52
CA ASN A 260 4.95 8.02 -12.50
C ASN A 260 5.91 8.71 -13.48
N LEU A 261 5.50 9.89 -13.95
CA LEU A 261 6.33 10.78 -14.78
C LEU A 261 6.73 12.02 -13.97
N TYR A 262 7.94 12.52 -14.23
CA TYR A 262 8.56 13.62 -13.49
C TYR A 262 9.25 14.58 -14.45
N GLY A 263 9.38 15.86 -14.06
CA GLY A 263 10.14 16.87 -14.79
C GLY A 263 9.74 16.97 -16.26
N ALA A 264 10.72 16.90 -17.17
CA ALA A 264 10.49 16.98 -18.62
C ALA A 264 9.45 15.97 -19.15
N ASP A 265 9.39 14.75 -18.59
CA ASP A 265 8.45 13.72 -19.03
C ASP A 265 6.99 14.11 -18.74
N VAL A 266 6.73 14.89 -17.69
CA VAL A 266 5.39 15.44 -17.41
C VAL A 266 4.97 16.37 -18.54
N ARG A 267 5.86 17.29 -18.93
CA ARG A 267 5.60 18.27 -19.98
C ARG A 267 5.33 17.58 -21.33
N ASP A 268 6.21 16.65 -21.71
CA ASP A 268 6.10 15.93 -22.98
C ASP A 268 4.82 15.10 -23.05
N ALA A 269 4.50 14.40 -21.96
CA ALA A 269 3.27 13.63 -21.86
C ALA A 269 2.04 14.55 -22.01
N LEU A 270 1.97 15.66 -21.24
CA LEU A 270 0.86 16.61 -21.28
C LEU A 270 0.67 17.26 -22.66
N LEU A 271 1.76 17.63 -23.35
CA LEU A 271 1.70 18.16 -24.72
C LEU A 271 1.13 17.13 -25.70
N ARG A 272 1.61 15.88 -25.62
CA ARG A 272 1.14 14.77 -26.46
C ARG A 272 -0.34 14.46 -26.22
N MET A 273 -0.78 14.43 -24.97
CA MET A 273 -2.15 14.05 -24.59
C MET A 273 -3.12 15.22 -24.44
N ARG A 274 -2.70 16.47 -24.71
CA ARG A 274 -3.47 17.69 -24.41
C ARG A 274 -4.93 17.63 -24.86
N ARG A 275 -5.18 17.04 -26.03
CA ARG A 275 -6.51 16.89 -26.64
C ARG A 275 -7.04 15.44 -26.64
N ALA A 276 -6.28 14.50 -26.07
CA ALA A 276 -6.61 13.08 -26.06
C ALA A 276 -7.32 12.70 -24.76
N ARG A 277 -8.38 11.90 -24.84
CA ARG A 277 -9.11 11.39 -23.66
C ARG A 277 -8.21 10.67 -22.65
N GLU A 278 -7.08 10.15 -23.10
CA GLU A 278 -6.05 9.52 -22.28
C GLU A 278 -5.65 10.38 -21.08
N ARG A 279 -5.64 11.71 -21.19
CA ARG A 279 -5.22 12.58 -20.07
C ARG A 279 -6.05 12.42 -18.80
N ALA A 280 -7.33 12.02 -18.93
CA ALA A 280 -8.21 11.76 -17.79
C ALA A 280 -7.83 10.47 -17.01
N ALA A 281 -6.96 9.62 -17.55
CA ALA A 281 -6.42 8.45 -16.85
C ALA A 281 -5.31 8.81 -15.85
N TYR A 282 -4.83 10.05 -15.86
CA TYR A 282 -3.78 10.54 -14.98
C TYR A 282 -4.35 11.52 -13.94
N VAL A 283 -3.61 11.67 -12.84
CA VAL A 283 -3.76 12.78 -11.90
C VAL A 283 -2.46 13.54 -11.82
N LEU A 284 -2.55 14.86 -11.69
CA LEU A 284 -1.40 15.72 -11.46
C LEU A 284 -1.30 15.97 -9.95
N MET A 285 -0.13 15.70 -9.38
CA MET A 285 0.13 15.88 -7.96
C MET A 285 1.32 16.80 -7.78
N GLU A 286 1.22 17.74 -6.84
CA GLU A 286 2.34 18.58 -6.44
C GLU A 286 3.43 17.72 -5.80
N ARG A 287 4.67 17.93 -6.26
CA ARG A 287 5.84 17.16 -5.84
C ARG A 287 6.20 17.52 -4.41
N ILE A 288 6.33 16.51 -3.56
CA ILE A 288 6.80 16.68 -2.18
C ILE A 288 8.32 16.77 -2.21
N LEU A 289 8.88 17.77 -1.51
CA LEU A 289 10.32 18.02 -1.42
C LEU A 289 10.83 17.68 -0.01
N PRO A 290 11.25 16.41 0.21
CA PRO A 290 11.78 15.98 1.50
C PRO A 290 13.18 16.51 1.79
N PRO A 291 13.55 16.63 3.08
CA PRO A 291 14.94 16.84 3.46
C PRO A 291 15.81 15.68 2.96
N THR A 292 17.04 16.00 2.58
CA THR A 292 18.05 14.99 2.28
C THR A 292 18.84 14.64 3.54
N VAL A 293 19.24 13.38 3.66
CA VAL A 293 20.13 12.88 4.72
C VAL A 293 21.27 12.12 4.07
N ALA A 294 22.51 12.40 4.47
CA ALA A 294 23.67 11.66 4.00
C ALA A 294 23.72 10.27 4.66
N GLY A 295 23.86 9.22 3.87
CA GLY A 295 23.92 7.86 4.39
C GLY A 295 24.47 6.84 3.40
N TYR A 296 24.32 5.57 3.76
CA TYR A 296 24.77 4.43 2.95
C TYR A 296 23.59 3.60 2.47
N VAL A 297 23.68 3.08 1.25
CA VAL A 297 22.75 2.07 0.74
C VAL A 297 23.52 0.79 0.50
N VAL A 298 23.21 -0.25 1.29
CA VAL A 298 23.83 -1.57 1.14
C VAL A 298 23.00 -2.39 0.15
N ARG A 299 23.65 -2.90 -0.91
CA ARG A 299 23.01 -3.75 -1.92
C ARG A 299 23.80 -5.05 -2.14
N PRO A 300 23.12 -6.19 -2.42
CA PRO A 300 23.81 -7.42 -2.79
C PRO A 300 24.72 -7.22 -4.00
N GLY A 301 25.98 -7.67 -3.90
CA GLY A 301 26.96 -7.57 -4.97
C GLY A 301 27.56 -6.18 -5.21
N ALA A 302 27.18 -5.17 -4.42
CA ALA A 302 27.77 -3.83 -4.50
C ALA A 302 29.10 -3.74 -3.73
N ALA A 303 29.85 -2.65 -3.98
CA ALA A 303 31.09 -2.37 -3.29
C ALA A 303 30.90 -2.20 -1.77
N VAL A 304 31.89 -2.63 -0.99
CA VAL A 304 31.92 -2.52 0.47
C VAL A 304 33.24 -1.84 0.90
N PRO A 305 33.19 -0.68 1.59
CA PRO A 305 31.98 0.06 1.96
C PRO A 305 31.33 0.76 0.74
N PRO A 306 29.99 0.91 0.73
CA PRO A 306 29.32 1.73 -0.28
C PRO A 306 29.68 3.22 -0.12
N PRO A 307 29.56 4.04 -1.18
CA PRO A 307 29.76 5.48 -1.05
C PRO A 307 28.68 6.12 -0.18
N ILE A 308 29.02 7.20 0.51
CA ILE A 308 28.04 8.09 1.14
C ILE A 308 27.29 8.82 0.03
N THR A 309 25.97 8.90 0.15
CA THR A 309 25.10 9.55 -0.83
C THR A 309 23.95 10.26 -0.13
N ASP A 310 23.31 11.20 -0.83
CA ASP A 310 22.14 11.92 -0.34
C ASP A 310 20.89 11.05 -0.51
N LEU A 311 20.15 10.91 0.58
CA LEU A 311 19.01 10.02 0.68
C LEU A 311 17.73 10.77 1.04
N VAL A 312 16.60 10.25 0.58
CA VAL A 312 15.27 10.70 0.96
C VAL A 312 14.46 9.50 1.45
N SER A 313 13.73 9.67 2.54
CA SER A 313 12.98 8.61 3.19
C SER A 313 11.47 8.87 3.12
N GLU A 314 10.73 7.83 2.81
CA GLU A 314 9.27 7.78 2.73
C GLU A 314 8.75 6.85 3.83
N LEU A 315 7.90 7.40 4.70
CA LEU A 315 7.32 6.71 5.84
C LEU A 315 5.97 6.11 5.46
N GLY A 316 5.86 4.79 5.54
CA GLY A 316 4.60 4.06 5.45
C GLY A 316 4.05 3.69 6.83
N ILE A 317 2.79 3.99 7.10
CA ILE A 317 2.09 3.59 8.32
C ILE A 317 1.03 2.54 7.99
N PHE A 318 1.15 1.36 8.60
CA PHE A 318 0.18 0.28 8.42
C PHE A 318 -1.07 0.48 9.27
N GLY A 319 -2.22 0.19 8.69
CA GLY A 319 -3.52 0.20 9.37
C GLY A 319 -4.30 -1.09 9.11
N VAL A 320 -5.05 -1.52 10.12
CA VAL A 320 -5.94 -2.68 10.07
C VAL A 320 -7.36 -2.22 10.33
N ILE A 321 -8.26 -2.48 9.38
CA ILE A 321 -9.69 -2.19 9.51
C ILE A 321 -10.52 -3.44 9.19
N ILE A 322 -11.48 -3.77 10.03
CA ILE A 322 -12.49 -4.80 9.74
C ILE A 322 -13.86 -4.16 9.91
N GLY A 323 -14.70 -4.25 8.89
CA GLY A 323 -15.98 -3.55 8.90
C GLY A 323 -17.00 -4.08 7.91
N THR A 324 -18.26 -3.75 8.16
CA THR A 324 -19.32 -3.72 7.14
C THR A 324 -19.53 -2.28 6.69
N ARG A 325 -20.53 -2.05 5.83
CA ARG A 325 -20.99 -0.71 5.47
C ARG A 325 -21.35 0.14 6.70
N ASP A 326 -21.94 -0.48 7.73
CA ASP A 326 -22.60 0.25 8.81
C ASP A 326 -21.84 0.18 10.14
N LYS A 327 -20.88 -0.75 10.26
CA LYS A 327 -20.17 -0.99 11.52
C LYS A 327 -18.70 -1.31 11.30
N ILE A 328 -17.84 -0.61 12.03
CA ILE A 328 -16.42 -0.91 12.18
C ILE A 328 -16.25 -1.81 13.41
N TYR A 329 -15.60 -2.96 13.24
CA TYR A 329 -15.30 -3.95 14.27
C TYR A 329 -13.86 -3.81 14.78
N CYS A 330 -12.94 -3.44 13.89
CA CYS A 330 -11.56 -3.14 14.20
C CYS A 330 -11.13 -1.90 13.41
N ASN A 331 -10.38 -0.99 14.04
CA ASN A 331 -9.64 0.07 13.38
C ASN A 331 -8.42 0.45 14.24
N ARG A 332 -7.22 0.06 13.80
CA ARG A 332 -5.97 0.31 14.53
C ARG A 332 -4.79 0.54 13.61
N GLN A 333 -3.80 1.26 14.11
CA GLN A 333 -2.45 1.31 13.52
C GLN A 333 -1.70 0.02 13.89
N ALA A 334 -0.94 -0.55 12.96
CA ALA A 334 -0.30 -1.85 13.12
C ALA A 334 1.24 -1.83 13.11
N GLY A 335 1.85 -0.74 12.67
CA GLY A 335 3.31 -0.62 12.57
C GLY A 335 3.70 0.36 11.47
N HIS A 336 4.97 0.32 11.10
CA HIS A 336 5.50 1.22 10.09
C HIS A 336 6.46 0.50 9.13
N MET A 337 6.72 1.13 8.01
CA MET A 337 7.77 0.78 7.06
C MET A 337 8.46 2.08 6.67
N LEU A 338 9.79 2.10 6.67
CA LEU A 338 10.54 3.22 6.12
C LEU A 338 11.25 2.73 4.86
N ARG A 339 11.09 3.49 3.78
CA ARG A 339 11.74 3.25 2.51
C ARG A 339 12.63 4.42 2.19
N THR A 340 13.89 4.15 1.91
CA THR A 340 14.89 5.19 1.63
C THR A 340 15.46 4.99 0.23
N LYS A 341 15.60 6.07 -0.53
CA LYS A 341 16.14 6.06 -1.90
C LYS A 341 17.16 7.18 -2.08
N LEU A 342 17.94 7.13 -3.15
CA LEU A 342 18.80 8.23 -3.57
C LEU A 342 17.95 9.49 -3.82
N ALA A 343 18.42 10.65 -3.40
CA ALA A 343 17.69 11.92 -3.54
C ALA A 343 17.40 12.27 -5.01
N GLU A 344 18.32 11.91 -5.92
CA GLU A 344 18.20 12.09 -7.37
C GLU A 344 17.25 11.07 -8.04
N ALA A 345 16.86 10.00 -7.35
CA ALA A 345 15.99 8.98 -7.92
C ALA A 345 14.53 9.44 -7.90
N ASN A 346 13.93 9.56 -9.08
CA ASN A 346 12.51 9.88 -9.23
C ASN A 346 11.61 8.77 -8.65
N GLU A 347 11.93 7.51 -8.90
CA GLU A 347 11.18 6.34 -8.43
C GLU A 347 11.80 5.70 -7.18
N GLY A 348 10.96 5.14 -6.30
CA GLY A 348 11.37 4.69 -4.96
C GLY A 348 11.12 3.22 -4.62
N GLY A 349 10.50 2.44 -5.51
CA GLY A 349 10.12 1.06 -5.20
C GLY A 349 11.31 0.19 -4.79
N VAL A 350 11.24 -0.46 -3.61
CA VAL A 350 12.22 -1.48 -3.18
C VAL A 350 12.15 -2.69 -4.11
N ALA A 351 10.94 -3.16 -4.43
CA ALA A 351 10.73 -4.25 -5.38
C ALA A 351 11.21 -3.90 -6.80
N ALA A 352 11.24 -2.61 -7.15
CA ALA A 352 11.78 -2.10 -8.41
C ALA A 352 13.31 -1.88 -8.38
N GLY A 353 13.99 -2.20 -7.26
CA GLY A 353 15.45 -2.12 -7.12
C GLY A 353 16.01 -0.71 -6.84
N LEU A 354 15.16 0.31 -6.77
CA LEU A 354 15.58 1.71 -6.64
C LEU A 354 15.64 2.17 -5.18
N GLY A 355 14.73 1.67 -4.34
CA GLY A 355 14.74 1.91 -2.89
C GLY A 355 15.50 0.84 -2.08
N ALA A 356 15.76 1.15 -0.82
CA ALA A 356 16.17 0.22 0.24
C ALA A 356 15.21 0.34 1.43
N LEU A 357 15.09 -0.73 2.21
CA LEU A 357 14.32 -0.70 3.44
C LEU A 357 15.16 -0.09 4.56
N ASP A 358 14.50 0.63 5.45
CA ASP A 358 15.12 1.41 6.50
C ASP A 358 14.31 1.34 7.81
N SER A 359 14.80 1.97 8.87
CA SER A 359 14.10 2.14 10.15
C SER A 359 14.18 3.60 10.61
N PRO A 360 13.05 4.19 11.04
CA PRO A 360 13.05 5.57 11.50
C PRO A 360 13.84 5.73 12.79
N TYR A 361 14.51 6.87 12.91
CA TYR A 361 15.12 7.35 14.14
C TYR A 361 14.44 8.66 14.52
N LEU A 362 13.84 8.72 15.71
CA LEU A 362 13.11 9.89 16.16
C LEU A 362 14.08 10.97 16.64
N VAL A 363 13.89 12.18 16.16
CA VAL A 363 14.63 13.38 16.57
C VAL A 363 13.65 14.38 17.17
N ASP A 364 14.06 15.04 18.25
CA ASP A 364 13.36 16.24 18.73
C ASP A 364 13.66 17.36 17.73
N MET A 365 12.61 17.99 17.19
CA MET A 365 12.72 19.14 16.29
C MET A 365 12.39 20.44 17.00
#